data_AF-A0A1G8JUJ1-F1
#
_entry.id   AF-A0A1G8JUJ1-F1
#
_cell.length_a   1.000
_cell.length_b   1.000
_cell.length_c   1.000
_cell.angle_alpha   90.00
_cell.angle_beta   90.00
_cell.angle_gamma   90.00
#
_symmetry.space_group_name_H-M   'P 1'
#
loop_
_entity.id
_entity.type
_entity.pdbx_description
1 polymer ?
#
loop_
_entity_poly.entity_id
_entity_poly.type
_entity_poly.pdbx_seq_one_letter_code
_entity_poly.pdbx_strand_id
1 'polypeptide(L)' 'MLAVAQIDYIRHEVNQKGESYADVSRRVEVDPRTVKKYANQEEFRERKPQKRYSPVMGPVKPIIDK' A
#
# COMPACT_ATOMS: atom_id res chain seq x y z
N MET A 1 -5.19 3.78 7.08
CA MET A 1 -3.76 3.42 7.06
C MET A 1 -3.12 3.98 8.31
N LEU A 2 -2.12 3.29 8.88
CA LEU A 2 -1.40 3.81 10.05
C LEU A 2 -0.73 5.14 9.72
N ALA A 3 -0.59 6.00 10.71
CA ALA A 3 0.22 7.21 10.59
C ALA A 3 1.69 6.82 10.36
N VAL A 4 2.44 7.66 9.63
CA VAL A 4 3.87 7.43 9.36
C VAL A 4 4.65 7.18 10.67
N ALA A 5 4.34 7.95 11.72
CA ALA A 5 4.93 7.77 13.04
C ALA A 5 4.69 6.38 13.66
N GLN A 6 3.50 5.80 13.47
CA GLN A 6 3.19 4.43 13.95
C GLN A 6 3.98 3.37 13.18
N ILE A 7 4.16 3.57 11.87
CA ILE A 7 4.92 2.66 11.01
C ILE A 7 6.41 2.70 11.41
N ASP A 8 6.96 3.89 11.62
CA ASP A 8 8.35 4.06 12.03
C ASP A 8 8.60 3.48 13.44
N TYR A 9 7.64 3.64 14.35
CA TYR A 9 7.68 2.99 15.67
C TYR A 9 7.72 1.46 15.53
N ILE A 10 6.82 0.87 14.73
CA ILE A 10 6.80 -0.58 14.48
C ILE A 10 8.14 -1.06 13.92
N ARG A 11 8.71 -0.34 12.96
CA ARG A 11 10.02 -0.69 12.35
C ARG A 11 11.14 -0.62 13.37
N HIS A 12 11.18 0.43 14.19
CA HIS A 12 12.19 0.58 15.23
C HIS A 12 12.13 -0.55 16.26
N GLU A 13 10.95 -0.86 16.80
CA GLU A 13 10.77 -1.91 17.80
C GLU A 13 11.14 -3.30 17.25
N VAL A 14 10.67 -3.63 16.04
CA VAL A 14 10.95 -4.96 15.46
C VAL A 14 12.39 -5.08 14.98
N ASN A 15 12.89 -4.11 14.20
CA ASN A 15 14.16 -4.28 13.49
C ASN A 15 15.37 -3.84 14.32
N GLN A 16 15.23 -2.84 15.22
CA GLN A 16 16.35 -2.41 16.07
C GLN A 16 16.36 -3.12 17.43
N LYS A 17 15.19 -3.31 18.06
CA LYS A 17 15.11 -3.96 19.38
C LYS A 17 14.88 -5.46 19.30
N GLY A 18 14.44 -5.99 18.15
CA GLY A 18 14.17 -7.42 17.99
C GLY A 18 12.90 -7.89 18.70
N GLU A 19 11.96 -6.98 19.01
CA GLU A 19 10.72 -7.32 19.69
C GLU A 19 9.81 -8.19 18.81
N SER A 20 9.02 -9.06 19.44
CA SER A 20 8.12 -9.95 18.70
C SER A 20 6.95 -9.18 18.11
N TYR A 21 6.47 -9.61 16.94
CA TYR A 21 5.29 -8.99 16.30
C TYR A 21 4.05 -9.02 17.21
N ALA A 22 3.92 -10.05 18.06
CA ALA A 22 2.80 -10.18 18.98
C ALA A 22 2.86 -9.14 20.11
N ASP A 23 4.05 -8.83 20.62
CA ASP A 23 4.19 -7.85 21.70
C ASP A 23 3.96 -6.44 21.18
N VAL A 24 4.53 -6.12 20.01
CA VAL A 24 4.29 -4.83 19.33
C VAL A 24 2.81 -4.67 18.96
N SER A 25 2.12 -5.73 18.52
CA SER A 25 0.68 -5.68 18.21
C SER A 25 -0.18 -5.31 19.41
N ARG A 26 0.18 -5.77 20.62
CA ARG A 26 -0.57 -5.45 21.85
C ARG A 26 -0.34 -4.00 22.29
N ARG A 27 0.87 -3.46 22.11
CA ARG A 27 1.20 -2.07 22.45
C ARG A 27 0.55 -1.06 21.51
N VAL A 28 0.50 -1.38 20.22
CA VAL A 28 -0.01 -0.48 19.17
C VAL A 28 -1.50 -0.73 18.88
N GLU A 29 -2.10 -1.78 19.46
CA GLU A 29 -3.48 -2.21 19.25
C GLU A 29 -3.82 -2.47 17.77
N VAL A 30 -2.89 -3.12 17.06
CA VAL A 30 -2.96 -3.37 15.62
C VAL A 30 -2.69 -4.84 15.34
N ASP A 31 -3.41 -5.43 14.39
CA ASP A 31 -3.26 -6.85 14.03
C ASP A 31 -1.77 -7.24 13.77
N PRO A 32 -1.27 -8.36 14.31
CA PRO A 32 0.12 -8.81 14.13
C PRO A 32 0.57 -8.95 12.67
N ARG A 33 -0.33 -9.30 11.75
CA ARG A 33 -0.04 -9.36 10.30
C ARG A 33 0.23 -7.97 9.74
N THR A 34 -0.44 -6.96 10.28
CA THR A 34 -0.24 -5.56 9.90
C THR A 34 1.11 -5.07 10.42
N VAL A 35 1.46 -5.42 11.66
CA VAL A 35 2.80 -5.16 12.22
C VAL A 35 3.88 -5.82 11.35
N LYS A 36 3.74 -7.12 11.04
CA LYS A 36 4.67 -7.86 10.16
C LYS A 36 4.79 -7.22 8.78
N LYS A 37 3.66 -6.83 8.18
CA LYS A 37 3.63 -6.17 6.87
C LYS A 37 4.46 -4.89 6.89
N TYR A 38 4.24 -4.01 7.86
CA TYR A 38 4.89 -2.70 7.90
C TYR A 38 6.34 -2.74 8.42
N ALA A 39 6.68 -3.71 9.28
CA ALA A 39 8.06 -3.92 9.72
C ALA A 39 8.97 -4.38 8.56
N ASN A 40 8.45 -5.23 7.66
CA ASN A 40 9.19 -5.80 6.54
C ASN A 40 9.08 -4.98 5.25
N GLN A 41 8.15 -4.04 5.20
CA GLN A 41 8.00 -3.18 4.04
C GLN A 41 9.10 -2.14 4.06
N GLU A 42 9.99 -2.10 3.06
CA GLU A 42 11.09 -1.13 2.97
C GLU A 42 10.61 0.21 2.40
N GLU A 43 9.92 0.18 1.25
CA GLU A 43 9.45 1.37 0.55
C GLU A 43 7.93 1.42 0.38
N PHE A 44 7.35 2.60 0.60
CA PHE A 44 5.96 2.90 0.23
C PHE A 44 5.96 3.52 -1.17
N ARG A 45 5.87 2.67 -2.20
CA ARG A 45 5.71 3.18 -3.55
C ARG A 45 4.35 3.87 -3.68
N GLU A 46 4.38 5.16 -3.99
CA GLU A 46 3.18 5.90 -4.38
C GLU A 46 2.58 5.23 -5.62
N ARG A 47 1.32 4.79 -5.50
CA ARG A 47 0.59 4.22 -6.63
C ARG A 47 0.23 5.36 -7.56
N LYS A 48 0.96 5.49 -8.66
CA LYS A 48 0.61 6.43 -9.73
C LYS A 48 -0.74 6.02 -10.35
N PRO A 49 -1.64 6.97 -10.63
CA PRO A 49 -2.90 6.66 -11.31
C PRO A 49 -2.60 6.03 -12.66
N GLN A 50 -3.18 4.86 -12.91
CA GLN A 50 -2.95 4.14 -14.15
C GLN A 50 -3.72 4.80 -15.29
N LYS A 51 -3.00 5.34 -16.28
CA LYS A 51 -3.61 5.78 -17.55
C LYS A 51 -3.90 4.54 -18.40
N ARG A 52 -5.17 4.15 -18.51
CA ARG A 52 -5.62 3.12 -19.47
C ARG A 52 -6.47 3.79 -20.53
N TYR A 53 -6.24 3.47 -21.79
CA TYR A 53 -7.18 3.83 -22.85
C TYR A 53 -8.38 2.89 -22.76
N SER A 54 -9.59 3.45 -22.81
CA SER A 54 -10.82 2.66 -22.83
C SER A 54 -10.89 1.84 -24.13
N PRO A 55 -11.20 0.53 -24.09
CA PRO A 55 -11.24 -0.34 -25.26
C PRO A 55 -12.48 -0.11 -26.14
N VAL A 56 -13.05 1.10 -26.13
CA VAL A 56 -14.17 1.43 -27.02
C VAL A 56 -13.63 1.42 -28.44
N MET A 57 -14.39 0.79 -29.33
CA MET A 57 -14.18 0.77 -30.78
C MET A 57 -13.75 2.18 -31.23
N GLY A 58 -12.63 2.28 -31.95
CA GLY A 58 -12.13 3.56 -32.47
C GLY A 58 -13.21 4.34 -33.25
N PRO A 59 -12.93 5.58 -33.68
CA PRO A 59 -13.94 6.47 -34.26
C PRO A 59 -14.81 5.73 -35.29
N VAL A 60 -16.13 5.74 -35.07
CA VAL A 60 -17.09 5.14 -36.01
C VAL A 60 -16.88 5.77 -37.37
N LYS A 61 -16.71 4.94 -38.41
CA LYS A 61 -16.48 5.39 -39.79
C LYS A 61 -17.56 6.42 -40.17
N PRO A 62 -17.20 7.55 -40.82
CA PRO A 62 -18.20 8.50 -41.28
C PRO A 62 -19.12 7.81 -42.30
N ILE A 63 -20.42 8.04 -42.18
CA ILE A 63 -21.41 7.56 -43.14
C ILE A 63 -21.23 8.39 -44.42
N ILE A 64 -20.59 7.79 -45.41
CA ILE A 64 -20.51 8.31 -46.77
C ILE A 64 -21.77 7.80 -47.45
N ASP A 65 -22.86 8.56 -47.33
CA ASP A 65 -23.95 8.69 -48.32
C ASP A 65 -25.17 9.37 -47.68
N LYS A 66 -25.49 10.56 -48.20
CA LYS A 66 -26.86 11.08 -48.32
C LYS A 66 -26.97 11.79 -49.66
#